data_AF-A0A1X7TN99-F1
#
_entry.id   AF-A0A1X7TN99-F1
#
_cell.length_a   1.000
_cell.length_b   1.000
_cell.length_c   1.000
_cell.angle_alpha   90.00
_cell.angle_beta   90.00
_cell.angle_gamma   90.00
#
_symmetry.space_group_name_H-M   'P 1'
#
loop_
_entity.id
_entity.type
_entity.pdbx_description
1 polymer ?
#
loop_
_entity_poly.entity_id
_entity_poly.type
_entity_poly.pdbx_seq_one_letter_code
_entity_poly.pdbx_strand_id
1 'polypeptide(L)'
;MAEDKAIKKAAQDSISRNNHTLSEALQSSSTIFQQVVEKCAAQKIISPGEKNTYLDTFTGQSLAHRTSQLVSNLQKTVGVVPNTLDDILCIFHESENLVVQEAAKTIAKDYQFSLPKYRGLTCSQQQPSPPPAVAYTGTRPARQASQSTLTIRNLKDVLNDLRDGDFNDRSWHSLGVELGLRSRTLNNIKSDNSEAEACLKACISKWLSRTDDVDDNGGANWSTLCNAIERISETGAHFIRDRHNIMTSQPVEQINYQDHSEPSPITGTM
;
A
#
# COMPACT_ATOMS: atom_id res chain seq x y z
N MET A 1 9.26 -34.36 -17.81
CA MET A 1 8.13 -35.27 -17.46
C MET A 1 7.94 -35.45 -15.96
N ALA A 2 8.97 -35.82 -15.19
CA ALA A 2 8.84 -35.94 -13.72
C ALA A 2 8.64 -34.58 -13.02
N GLU A 3 9.35 -33.55 -13.49
CA GLU A 3 9.28 -32.19 -12.95
C GLU A 3 7.91 -31.53 -13.18
N ASP A 4 7.38 -31.54 -14.41
CA ASP A 4 6.01 -31.08 -14.71
C ASP A 4 4.94 -31.75 -13.83
N LYS A 5 5.07 -33.06 -13.60
CA LYS A 5 4.12 -33.81 -12.78
C LYS A 5 4.20 -33.39 -11.31
N ALA A 6 5.39 -33.11 -10.80
CA ALA A 6 5.61 -32.60 -9.46
C ALA A 6 5.07 -31.17 -9.30
N ILE A 7 5.29 -30.29 -10.28
CA ILE A 7 4.79 -28.91 -10.28
C ILE A 7 3.26 -28.90 -10.31
N LYS A 8 2.63 -29.70 -11.19
CA LYS A 8 1.17 -29.83 -11.27
C LYS A 8 0.57 -30.30 -9.94
N LYS A 9 1.16 -31.34 -9.36
CA LYS A 9 0.72 -31.89 -8.07
C LYS A 9 0.89 -30.87 -6.93
N ALA A 10 2.04 -30.22 -6.85
CA ALA A 10 2.28 -29.19 -5.84
C ALA A 10 1.29 -28.02 -5.96
N ALA A 11 0.96 -27.60 -7.19
CA ALA A 11 0.00 -26.53 -7.43
C ALA A 11 -1.42 -26.93 -6.99
N GLN A 12 -1.84 -28.18 -7.25
CA GLN A 12 -3.11 -28.73 -6.76
C GLN A 12 -3.14 -28.88 -5.24
N ASP A 13 -2.05 -29.33 -4.63
CA ASP A 13 -1.93 -29.53 -3.19
C ASP A 13 -1.93 -28.19 -2.46
N SER A 14 -1.33 -27.14 -3.02
CA SER A 14 -1.38 -25.78 -2.46
C SER A 14 -2.79 -25.19 -2.46
N ILE A 15 -3.55 -25.35 -3.55
CA ILE A 15 -4.97 -24.91 -3.58
C ILE A 15 -5.81 -25.75 -2.62
N SER A 16 -5.56 -27.06 -2.54
CA SER A 16 -6.32 -27.97 -1.66
C SER A 16 -6.13 -27.65 -0.19
N ARG A 17 -4.88 -27.43 0.24
CA ARG A 17 -4.54 -27.06 1.63
C ARG A 17 -5.18 -25.74 2.05
N ASN A 18 -5.36 -24.81 1.11
CA ASN A 18 -5.93 -23.48 1.35
C ASN A 18 -7.40 -23.36 0.91
N ASN A 19 -8.06 -24.47 0.56
CA ASN A 19 -9.40 -24.48 -0.01
C ASN A 19 -10.43 -23.80 0.92
N HIS A 20 -10.35 -24.08 2.22
CA HIS A 20 -11.23 -23.50 3.22
C HIS A 20 -11.07 -21.97 3.28
N THR A 21 -9.83 -21.50 3.38
CA THR A 21 -9.48 -20.07 3.42
C THR A 21 -9.92 -19.34 2.16
N LEU A 22 -9.72 -19.94 0.97
CA LEU A 22 -10.21 -19.39 -0.29
C LEU A 22 -11.72 -19.30 -0.34
N SER A 23 -12.38 -20.37 0.09
CA SER A 23 -13.84 -20.43 0.09
C SER A 23 -14.42 -19.38 1.03
N GLU A 24 -13.85 -19.20 2.22
CA GLU A 24 -14.28 -18.18 3.18
C GLU A 24 -14.02 -16.76 2.66
N ALA A 25 -12.84 -16.52 2.10
CA ALA A 25 -12.46 -15.22 1.55
C ALA A 25 -13.39 -14.78 0.42
N LEU A 26 -13.75 -15.69 -0.49
CA LEU A 26 -14.64 -15.42 -1.61
C LEU A 26 -16.12 -15.31 -1.18
N GLN A 27 -16.53 -16.05 -0.15
CA GLN A 27 -17.87 -15.95 0.43
C GLN A 27 -18.10 -14.66 1.22
N SER A 28 -17.03 -14.00 1.65
CA SER A 28 -17.10 -12.77 2.45
C SER A 28 -17.79 -11.62 1.72
N SER A 29 -17.77 -11.60 0.38
CA SER A 29 -18.47 -10.58 -0.41
C SER A 29 -18.87 -11.09 -1.79
N SER A 30 -20.17 -11.00 -2.09
CA SER A 30 -20.71 -11.35 -3.41
C SER A 30 -20.13 -10.47 -4.52
N THR A 31 -19.82 -9.20 -4.23
CA THR A 31 -19.21 -8.27 -5.20
C THR A 31 -17.79 -8.70 -5.54
N ILE A 32 -17.02 -9.09 -4.52
CA ILE A 32 -15.64 -9.58 -4.71
C ILE A 32 -15.65 -10.89 -5.49
N PHE A 33 -16.56 -11.80 -5.14
CA PHE A 33 -16.75 -13.04 -5.90
C PHE A 33 -17.02 -12.78 -7.38
N GLN A 34 -17.93 -11.84 -7.69
CA GLN A 34 -18.22 -11.46 -9.07
C GLN A 34 -16.99 -10.90 -9.80
N GLN A 35 -16.28 -9.95 -9.18
CA GLN A 35 -15.07 -9.36 -9.76
C GLN A 35 -13.99 -10.41 -10.05
N VAL A 36 -13.78 -11.33 -9.11
CA VAL A 36 -12.81 -12.43 -9.27
C VAL A 36 -13.23 -13.33 -10.43
N VAL A 37 -14.50 -13.73 -10.51
CA VAL A 37 -15.02 -14.56 -11.61
C VAL A 37 -14.87 -13.85 -12.97
N GLU A 38 -15.16 -12.56 -13.04
CA GLU A 38 -15.01 -11.76 -14.26
C GLU A 38 -13.54 -11.67 -14.70
N LYS A 39 -12.61 -11.41 -13.78
CA LYS A 39 -11.18 -11.38 -14.05
C LYS A 39 -10.63 -12.75 -14.46
N CYS A 40 -11.07 -13.83 -13.81
CA CYS A 40 -10.72 -15.21 -14.18
C CYS A 40 -11.16 -15.53 -15.61
N ALA A 41 -12.35 -15.08 -16.02
CA ALA A 41 -12.83 -15.27 -17.38
C ALA A 41 -12.02 -14.43 -18.40
N ALA A 42 -11.68 -13.18 -18.05
CA ALA A 42 -10.86 -12.30 -18.90
C ALA A 42 -9.47 -12.89 -19.17
N GLN A 43 -8.87 -13.53 -18.16
CA GLN A 43 -7.58 -14.21 -18.27
C GLN A 43 -7.68 -15.64 -18.85
N LYS A 44 -8.86 -16.06 -19.32
CA LYS A 44 -9.14 -17.40 -19.89
C LYS A 44 -8.81 -18.55 -18.92
N ILE A 45 -8.88 -18.29 -17.62
CA ILE A 45 -8.70 -19.30 -16.56
C ILE A 45 -9.95 -20.17 -16.43
N ILE A 46 -11.12 -19.56 -16.67
CA ILE A 46 -12.42 -20.21 -16.74
C ILE A 46 -13.09 -19.89 -18.07
N SER A 47 -13.95 -20.79 -18.53
CA SER A 47 -14.70 -20.66 -19.77
C SER A 47 -15.86 -19.67 -19.61
N PRO A 48 -16.32 -19.03 -20.70
CA PRO A 48 -17.51 -18.16 -20.65
C PRO A 48 -18.77 -18.86 -20.15
N GLY A 49 -18.93 -20.16 -20.46
CA GLY A 49 -20.04 -20.97 -19.93
C GLY A 49 -19.96 -21.14 -18.41
N GLU A 50 -18.76 -21.41 -17.88
CA GLU A 50 -18.52 -21.57 -16.44
C GLU A 50 -18.70 -20.24 -15.70
N LYS A 51 -18.24 -19.13 -16.28
CA LYS A 51 -18.51 -17.77 -15.79
C LYS A 51 -20.00 -17.54 -15.60
N ASN A 52 -20.81 -17.86 -16.61
CA ASN A 52 -22.26 -17.68 -16.54
C ASN A 52 -22.87 -18.57 -15.45
N THR A 53 -22.39 -19.81 -15.28
CA THR A 53 -22.85 -20.70 -14.20
C THR A 53 -22.51 -20.14 -12.81
N TYR A 54 -21.33 -19.54 -12.62
CA TYR A 54 -20.94 -18.97 -11.31
C TYR A 54 -21.67 -17.67 -10.98
N LEU A 55 -21.94 -16.84 -11.98
CA LEU A 55 -22.68 -15.59 -11.80
C LEU A 55 -24.19 -15.77 -11.83
N ASP A 56 -24.68 -16.96 -12.18
CA ASP A 56 -26.11 -17.25 -12.22
C ASP A 56 -26.71 -17.24 -10.80
N THR A 57 -27.64 -16.30 -10.58
CA THR A 57 -28.41 -16.18 -9.35
C THR A 57 -29.81 -16.79 -9.48
N PHE A 58 -30.23 -17.19 -10.68
CA PHE A 58 -31.59 -17.69 -10.95
C PHE A 58 -31.76 -19.16 -10.58
N THR A 59 -30.68 -19.95 -10.55
CA THR A 59 -30.70 -21.35 -10.11
C THR A 59 -30.82 -21.53 -8.59
N GLY A 60 -30.84 -20.45 -7.80
CA GLY A 60 -31.02 -20.51 -6.35
C GLY A 60 -29.82 -21.08 -5.57
N GLN A 61 -28.66 -21.23 -6.22
CA GLN A 61 -27.46 -21.73 -5.57
C GLN A 61 -26.92 -20.69 -4.57
N SER A 62 -26.56 -21.15 -3.37
CA SER A 62 -25.93 -20.29 -2.37
C SER A 62 -24.56 -19.79 -2.86
N LEU A 63 -24.12 -18.62 -2.37
CA LEU A 63 -22.77 -18.10 -2.66
C LEU A 63 -21.68 -19.11 -2.25
N ALA A 64 -21.88 -19.82 -1.14
CA ALA A 64 -21.02 -20.89 -0.68
C ALA A 64 -20.84 -21.99 -1.74
N HIS A 65 -21.97 -22.47 -2.29
CA HIS A 65 -21.94 -23.54 -3.28
C HIS A 65 -21.23 -23.10 -4.57
N ARG A 66 -21.55 -21.90 -5.07
CA ARG A 66 -20.91 -21.32 -6.27
C ARG A 66 -19.41 -21.09 -6.07
N THR A 67 -19.02 -20.67 -4.87
CA THR A 67 -17.62 -20.50 -4.49
C THR A 67 -16.88 -21.84 -4.49
N SER A 68 -17.44 -22.88 -3.89
CA SER A 68 -16.84 -24.22 -3.90
C SER A 68 -16.68 -24.77 -5.31
N GLN A 69 -17.64 -24.51 -6.21
CA GLN A 69 -17.52 -24.90 -7.62
C GLN A 69 -16.38 -24.16 -8.31
N LEU A 70 -16.23 -22.84 -8.09
CA LEU A 70 -15.11 -22.07 -8.63
C LEU A 70 -13.77 -22.63 -8.15
N VAL A 71 -13.59 -22.83 -6.83
CA VAL A 71 -12.33 -23.35 -6.27
C VAL A 71 -12.01 -24.74 -6.81
N SER A 72 -13.02 -25.62 -6.93
CA SER A 72 -12.85 -26.95 -7.54
C SER A 72 -12.39 -26.86 -8.99
N ASN A 73 -12.91 -25.88 -9.76
CA ASN A 73 -12.50 -25.69 -11.14
C ASN A 73 -11.08 -25.13 -11.24
N LEU A 74 -10.73 -24.13 -10.43
CA LEU A 74 -9.37 -23.59 -10.36
C LEU A 74 -8.35 -24.70 -10.05
N GLN A 75 -8.68 -25.61 -9.13
CA GLN A 75 -7.85 -26.78 -8.82
C GLN A 75 -7.67 -27.72 -10.03
N LYS A 76 -8.73 -27.95 -10.82
CA LYS A 76 -8.65 -28.74 -12.05
C LYS A 76 -7.77 -28.04 -13.08
N THR A 77 -8.01 -26.76 -13.33
CA THR A 77 -7.26 -25.96 -14.31
C THR A 77 -5.77 -25.92 -13.99
N VAL A 78 -5.41 -25.71 -12.72
CA VAL A 78 -4.02 -25.69 -12.24
C VAL A 78 -3.34 -27.06 -12.34
N GLY A 79 -4.11 -28.15 -12.19
CA GLY A 79 -3.62 -29.51 -12.45
C GLY A 79 -3.28 -29.79 -13.91
N VAL A 80 -3.93 -29.08 -14.84
CA VAL A 80 -3.64 -29.18 -16.28
C VAL A 80 -2.49 -28.26 -16.65
N VAL A 81 -2.55 -27.00 -16.20
CA VAL A 81 -1.59 -25.92 -16.49
C VAL A 81 -1.16 -25.25 -15.16
N PRO A 82 0.00 -25.61 -14.60
CA PRO A 82 0.43 -25.10 -13.30
C PRO A 82 0.77 -23.59 -13.32
N ASN A 83 1.16 -23.05 -14.48
CA ASN A 83 1.44 -21.62 -14.65
C ASN A 83 0.21 -20.75 -14.40
N THR A 84 -0.99 -21.31 -14.54
CA THR A 84 -2.24 -20.62 -14.25
C THR A 84 -2.36 -20.26 -12.77
N LEU A 85 -1.68 -20.96 -11.87
CA LEU A 85 -1.64 -20.59 -10.45
C LEU A 85 -1.06 -19.18 -10.26
N ASP A 86 -0.03 -18.83 -11.03
CA ASP A 86 0.58 -17.50 -10.99
C ASP A 86 -0.45 -16.40 -11.35
N ASP A 87 -1.22 -16.63 -12.43
CA ASP A 87 -2.28 -15.72 -12.87
C ASP A 87 -3.45 -15.64 -11.87
N ILE A 88 -3.87 -16.77 -11.28
CA ILE A 88 -4.92 -16.81 -10.24
C ILE A 88 -4.50 -15.96 -9.03
N LEU A 89 -3.27 -16.13 -8.56
CA LEU A 89 -2.77 -15.39 -7.42
C LEU A 89 -2.66 -13.89 -7.71
N CYS A 90 -2.27 -13.50 -8.93
CA CYS A 90 -2.30 -12.10 -9.35
C CYS A 90 -3.72 -11.51 -9.28
N ILE A 91 -4.72 -12.22 -9.80
CA ILE A 91 -6.14 -11.78 -9.75
C ILE A 91 -6.61 -11.59 -8.30
N PHE A 92 -6.25 -12.52 -7.42
CA PHE A 92 -6.64 -12.43 -6.01
C PHE A 92 -5.93 -11.26 -5.31
N HIS A 93 -4.67 -10.98 -5.66
CA HIS A 93 -3.93 -9.83 -5.13
C HIS A 93 -4.53 -8.49 -5.56
N GLU A 94 -4.94 -8.39 -6.83
CA GLU A 94 -5.58 -7.19 -7.39
C GLU A 94 -7.01 -6.96 -6.88
N SER A 95 -7.57 -7.90 -6.10
CA SER A 95 -8.86 -7.67 -5.45
C SER A 95 -8.70 -6.62 -4.34
N GLU A 96 -9.74 -5.80 -4.12
CA GLU A 96 -9.73 -4.80 -3.04
C GLU A 96 -9.91 -5.43 -1.64
N ASN A 97 -10.03 -6.76 -1.56
CA ASN A 97 -10.35 -7.48 -0.34
C ASN A 97 -9.10 -8.09 0.32
N LEU A 98 -8.81 -7.65 1.55
CA LEU A 98 -7.63 -8.10 2.30
C LEU A 98 -7.65 -9.61 2.60
N VAL A 99 -8.82 -10.21 2.83
CA VAL A 99 -8.95 -11.65 3.12
C VAL A 99 -8.55 -12.47 1.90
N VAL A 100 -8.96 -12.05 0.71
CA VAL A 100 -8.57 -12.69 -0.57
C VAL A 100 -7.07 -12.51 -0.84
N GLN A 101 -6.51 -11.33 -0.55
CA GLN A 101 -5.07 -11.08 -0.68
C GLN A 101 -4.22 -11.94 0.27
N GLU A 102 -4.63 -12.07 1.54
CA GLU A 102 -3.93 -12.92 2.52
C GLU A 102 -4.03 -14.41 2.16
N ALA A 103 -5.17 -14.85 1.63
CA ALA A 103 -5.30 -16.21 1.10
C ALA A 103 -4.33 -16.46 -0.05
N ALA A 104 -4.18 -15.50 -0.98
CA ALA A 104 -3.21 -15.59 -2.07
C ALA A 104 -1.75 -15.65 -1.56
N LYS A 105 -1.39 -14.82 -0.55
CA LYS A 105 -0.06 -14.85 0.08
C LYS A 105 0.22 -16.20 0.74
N THR A 106 -0.78 -16.77 1.41
CA THR A 106 -0.64 -18.08 2.08
C THR A 106 -0.40 -19.19 1.06
N ILE A 107 -1.17 -19.22 -0.04
CA ILE A 107 -1.00 -20.19 -1.12
C ILE A 107 0.37 -20.06 -1.79
N ALA A 108 0.83 -18.83 -2.01
CA ALA A 108 2.14 -18.58 -2.61
C ALA A 108 3.29 -19.04 -1.71
N LYS A 109 3.17 -18.87 -0.39
CA LYS A 109 4.15 -19.41 0.59
C LYS A 109 4.15 -20.93 0.60
N ASP A 110 2.98 -21.54 0.50
CA ASP A 110 2.82 -23.00 0.45
C ASP A 110 3.29 -23.61 -0.87
N TYR A 111 3.36 -22.81 -1.93
CA TYR A 111 3.81 -23.20 -3.25
C TYR A 111 5.33 -23.05 -3.37
N GLN A 112 6.02 -24.18 -3.39
CA GLN A 112 7.48 -24.24 -3.32
C GLN A 112 8.19 -23.91 -4.66
N PHE A 113 7.45 -23.54 -5.71
CA PHE A 113 7.96 -23.29 -7.05
C PHE A 113 7.83 -21.81 -7.44
N SER A 114 8.53 -21.42 -8.51
CA SER A 114 8.59 -20.02 -8.95
C SER A 114 7.23 -19.50 -9.40
N LEU A 115 6.81 -18.36 -8.84
CA LEU A 115 5.62 -17.59 -9.24
C LEU A 115 6.08 -16.21 -9.72
N PRO A 116 6.66 -16.09 -10.93
CA PRO A 116 7.33 -14.87 -11.36
C PRO A 116 6.40 -13.66 -11.46
N LYS A 117 5.16 -13.82 -11.93
CA LYS A 117 4.20 -12.70 -12.05
C LYS A 117 3.72 -12.24 -10.68
N TYR A 118 3.28 -13.18 -9.85
CA TYR A 118 2.81 -12.90 -8.51
C TYR A 118 3.92 -12.33 -7.62
N ARG A 119 5.14 -12.89 -7.71
CA ARG A 119 6.30 -12.36 -7.00
C ARG A 119 6.67 -10.96 -7.46
N GLY A 120 6.53 -10.62 -8.74
CA GLY A 120 6.73 -9.25 -9.22
C GLY A 120 5.73 -8.25 -8.61
N LEU A 121 4.47 -8.66 -8.44
CA LEU A 121 3.44 -7.85 -7.79
C LEU A 121 3.67 -7.73 -6.28
N THR A 122 4.05 -8.81 -5.60
CA THR A 122 4.23 -8.82 -4.14
C THR A 122 5.61 -8.36 -3.67
N CYS A 123 6.67 -8.41 -4.49
CA CYS A 123 7.99 -7.88 -4.14
C CYS A 123 8.00 -6.36 -3.92
N SER A 124 7.04 -5.62 -4.48
CA SER A 124 6.84 -4.20 -4.15
C SER A 124 6.26 -3.99 -2.74
N GLN A 125 5.82 -5.06 -2.07
CA GLN A 125 5.16 -5.06 -0.76
C GLN A 125 5.83 -6.01 0.28
N GLN A 126 6.88 -6.76 -0.09
CA GLN A 126 7.59 -7.71 0.78
C GLN A 126 9.10 -7.65 0.54
N GLN A 127 9.78 -6.71 1.20
CA GLN A 127 11.21 -6.82 1.49
C GLN A 127 11.36 -7.38 2.92
N PRO A 128 12.03 -8.54 3.12
CA PRO A 128 12.43 -8.99 4.45
C PRO A 128 13.56 -8.09 4.97
N SER A 129 13.52 -7.73 6.26
CA SER A 129 14.62 -7.07 6.95
C SER A 129 15.90 -7.93 6.91
N PRO A 130 17.06 -7.38 6.49
CA PRO A 130 18.33 -8.09 6.60
C PRO A 130 18.85 -8.08 8.05
N PRO A 131 19.57 -9.14 8.50
CA PRO A 131 20.28 -9.13 9.79
C PRO A 131 21.42 -8.10 9.79
N PRO A 132 21.87 -7.60 10.97
CA PRO A 132 22.83 -6.50 11.03
C PRO A 132 24.17 -6.95 10.45
N ALA A 133 24.55 -6.33 9.33
CA ALA A 133 25.84 -6.49 8.71
C ALA A 133 26.89 -5.70 9.50
N VAL A 134 27.91 -6.40 10.00
CA VAL A 134 29.20 -5.78 10.29
C VAL A 134 29.83 -5.33 8.97
N ALA A 135 30.42 -4.13 9.05
CA ALA A 135 30.93 -3.31 7.96
C ALA A 135 31.78 -4.05 6.91
N TYR A 136 31.77 -3.59 5.66
CA TYR A 136 32.86 -2.79 5.10
C TYR A 136 32.49 -2.27 3.70
N THR A 137 32.46 -0.93 3.61
CA THR A 137 32.88 -0.07 2.47
C THR A 137 32.40 -0.38 1.05
N GLY A 138 31.61 0.57 0.53
CA GLY A 138 32.07 1.33 -0.64
C GLY A 138 31.45 0.99 -1.99
N THR A 139 30.16 1.26 -2.18
CA THR A 139 29.67 1.85 -3.44
C THR A 139 28.31 2.47 -3.19
N ARG A 140 28.14 3.72 -3.64
CA ARG A 140 26.97 4.57 -3.40
C ARG A 140 25.85 4.19 -4.38
N PRO A 141 24.68 3.66 -3.96
CA PRO A 141 23.48 3.73 -4.78
C PRO A 141 22.77 5.06 -4.49
N ALA A 142 22.17 5.61 -5.53
CA ALA A 142 21.38 6.82 -5.47
C ALA A 142 20.30 6.74 -4.37
N ARG A 143 20.12 7.87 -3.70
CA ARG A 143 19.06 8.20 -2.74
C ARG A 143 17.73 7.54 -3.12
N GLN A 144 17.37 6.43 -2.49
CA GLN A 144 15.97 6.03 -2.39
C GLN A 144 15.35 6.88 -1.29
N ALA A 145 14.90 8.07 -1.66
CA ALA A 145 13.88 8.74 -0.89
C ALA A 145 12.67 7.80 -0.88
N SER A 146 12.33 7.27 0.29
CA SER A 146 11.10 6.55 0.57
C SER A 146 9.90 7.50 0.42
N GLN A 147 9.56 7.85 -0.82
CA GLN A 147 8.33 8.54 -1.21
C GLN A 147 7.18 7.54 -1.29
N SER A 148 6.94 6.80 -0.20
CA SER A 148 5.79 5.91 -0.10
C SER A 148 4.53 6.77 -0.17
N THR A 149 3.86 6.74 -1.33
CA THR A 149 2.62 7.49 -1.54
C THR A 149 1.54 6.92 -0.65
N LEU A 150 0.96 7.77 0.19
CA LEU A 150 -0.13 7.44 1.07
C LEU A 150 -1.46 7.60 0.34
N THR A 151 -2.38 6.71 0.66
CA THR A 151 -3.75 6.74 0.15
C THR A 151 -4.73 6.82 1.31
N ILE A 152 -6.01 7.05 1.01
CA ILE A 152 -7.07 7.04 2.02
C ILE A 152 -7.09 5.77 2.91
N ARG A 153 -6.55 4.64 2.40
CA ARG A 153 -6.43 3.37 3.14
C ARG A 153 -5.49 3.48 4.35
N ASN A 154 -4.56 4.43 4.33
CA ASN A 154 -3.57 4.66 5.38
C ASN A 154 -4.08 5.62 6.48
N LEU A 155 -5.33 6.10 6.39
CA LEU A 155 -5.90 7.06 7.35
C LEU A 155 -5.75 6.60 8.81
N LYS A 156 -6.02 5.32 9.08
CA LYS A 156 -5.91 4.77 10.44
C LYS A 156 -4.46 4.77 10.94
N ASP A 157 -3.52 4.43 10.08
CA ASP A 157 -2.10 4.35 10.43
C ASP A 157 -1.54 5.74 10.69
N VAL A 158 -1.85 6.71 9.81
CA VAL A 158 -1.45 8.12 9.98
C VAL A 158 -2.00 8.71 11.28
N LEU A 159 -3.27 8.45 11.62
CA LEU A 159 -3.85 8.94 12.87
C LEU A 159 -3.24 8.27 14.11
N ASN A 160 -2.93 6.98 14.06
CA ASN A 160 -2.23 6.30 15.15
C ASN A 160 -0.83 6.87 15.35
N ASP A 161 -0.10 7.16 14.28
CA ASP A 161 1.25 7.73 14.36
C ASP A 161 1.27 9.16 14.90
N LEU A 162 0.27 9.97 14.53
CA LEU A 162 0.05 11.28 15.11
C LEU A 162 -0.20 11.20 16.62
N ARG A 163 -1.07 10.27 17.06
CA ARG A 163 -1.36 10.08 18.48
C ARG A 163 -0.15 9.55 19.26
N ASP A 164 0.54 8.56 18.70
CA ASP A 164 1.71 7.96 19.34
C ASP A 164 2.88 8.96 19.42
N GLY A 165 2.92 9.94 18.51
CA GLY A 165 3.83 11.09 18.54
C GLY A 165 3.37 12.28 19.39
N ASP A 166 2.33 12.10 20.23
CA ASP A 166 1.75 13.14 21.10
C ASP A 166 1.33 14.41 20.35
N PHE A 167 0.85 14.25 19.11
CA PHE A 167 0.37 15.38 18.32
C PHE A 167 -0.92 15.96 18.93
N ASN A 168 -0.95 17.28 19.10
CA ASN A 168 -2.13 17.96 19.61
C ASN A 168 -3.22 18.09 18.53
N ASP A 169 -4.33 17.38 18.70
CA ASP A 169 -5.48 17.42 17.78
C ASP A 169 -6.00 18.83 17.51
N ARG A 170 -5.85 19.77 18.47
CA ARG A 170 -6.29 21.17 18.29
C ARG A 170 -5.51 21.92 17.20
N SER A 171 -4.34 21.42 16.82
CA SER A 171 -3.48 21.99 15.78
C SER A 171 -3.83 21.48 14.37
N TRP A 172 -4.92 20.73 14.20
CA TRP A 172 -5.35 20.17 12.90
C TRP A 172 -5.51 21.23 11.79
N HIS A 173 -5.90 22.45 12.15
CA HIS A 173 -6.12 23.52 11.17
C HIS A 173 -4.80 24.01 10.60
N SER A 174 -3.80 24.26 11.46
CA SER A 174 -2.44 24.64 11.03
C SER A 174 -1.80 23.52 10.20
N LEU A 175 -2.00 22.27 10.63
CA LEU A 175 -1.52 21.09 9.90
C LEU A 175 -2.14 21.01 8.51
N GLY A 176 -3.45 21.21 8.40
CA GLY A 176 -4.15 21.17 7.11
C GLY A 176 -3.65 22.22 6.11
N VAL A 177 -3.32 23.43 6.58
CA VAL A 177 -2.73 24.48 5.73
C VAL A 177 -1.34 24.04 5.23
N GLU A 178 -0.49 23.56 6.12
CA GLU A 178 0.86 23.10 5.78
C GLU A 178 0.85 21.85 4.89
N LEU A 179 -0.25 21.10 4.84
CA LEU A 179 -0.47 19.97 3.94
C LEU A 179 -1.04 20.36 2.57
N GLY A 180 -1.36 21.64 2.33
CA GLY A 180 -1.89 22.14 1.06
C GLY A 180 -3.42 22.14 0.95
N LEU A 181 -4.15 22.02 2.06
CA LEU A 181 -5.61 22.16 2.06
C LEU A 181 -6.00 23.64 2.07
N ARG A 182 -6.94 24.02 1.21
CA ARG A 182 -7.40 25.42 1.12
C ARG A 182 -8.24 25.78 2.35
N SER A 183 -8.20 27.06 2.73
CA SER A 183 -8.97 27.58 3.87
C SER A 183 -10.47 27.29 3.77
N ARG A 184 -11.03 27.22 2.55
CA ARG A 184 -12.43 26.84 2.32
C ARG A 184 -12.71 25.41 2.81
N THR A 185 -11.83 24.46 2.48
CA THR A 185 -11.94 23.05 2.87
C THR A 185 -11.81 22.89 4.37
N LEU A 186 -10.88 23.61 5.00
CA LEU A 186 -10.70 23.61 6.46
C LEU A 186 -11.91 24.23 7.18
N ASN A 187 -12.46 25.32 6.67
CA ASN A 187 -13.66 25.93 7.25
C ASN A 187 -14.89 25.00 7.18
N ASN A 188 -15.03 24.24 6.08
CA ASN A 188 -16.08 23.23 5.96
C ASN A 188 -15.89 22.12 7.02
N ILE A 189 -14.67 21.61 7.19
CA ILE A 189 -14.36 20.60 8.22
C ILE A 189 -14.72 21.09 9.61
N LYS A 190 -14.38 22.35 9.94
CA LYS A 190 -14.69 22.98 11.22
C LYS A 190 -16.20 23.16 11.45
N SER A 191 -16.97 23.43 10.38
CA SER A 191 -18.42 23.58 10.47
C SER A 191 -19.13 22.23 10.64
N ASP A 192 -18.58 21.17 10.04
CA ASP A 192 -19.18 19.84 10.04
C ASP A 192 -18.84 19.03 11.31
N ASN A 193 -17.84 19.45 12.09
CA ASN A 193 -17.34 18.70 13.25
C ASN A 193 -17.11 19.62 14.45
N SER A 194 -17.65 19.24 15.62
CA SER A 194 -17.52 20.00 16.87
C SER A 194 -16.27 19.64 17.68
N GLU A 195 -15.70 18.45 17.45
CA GLU A 195 -14.57 17.91 18.23
C GLU A 195 -13.26 18.03 17.44
N ALA A 196 -12.17 18.36 18.14
CA ALA A 196 -10.85 18.52 17.53
C ALA A 196 -10.33 17.22 16.87
N GLU A 197 -10.58 16.06 17.50
CA GLU A 197 -10.23 14.74 16.96
C GLU A 197 -10.96 14.46 15.64
N ALA A 198 -12.28 14.74 15.59
CA ALA A 198 -13.08 14.57 14.38
C ALA A 198 -12.61 15.50 13.25
N CYS A 199 -12.23 16.74 13.59
CA CYS A 199 -11.65 17.68 12.63
C CYS A 199 -10.29 17.19 12.09
N LEU A 200 -9.41 16.68 12.97
CA LEU A 200 -8.12 16.12 12.56
C LEU A 200 -8.33 14.94 11.61
N LYS A 201 -9.22 14.01 11.95
CA LYS A 201 -9.54 12.86 11.10
C LYS A 201 -10.05 13.28 9.72
N ALA A 202 -10.95 14.27 9.66
CA ALA A 202 -11.46 14.79 8.40
C ALA A 202 -10.36 15.52 7.59
N CYS A 203 -9.48 16.27 8.26
CA CYS A 203 -8.32 16.93 7.65
C CYS A 203 -7.39 15.92 6.98
N ILE A 204 -6.93 14.90 7.71
CA ILE A 204 -6.05 13.85 7.18
C ILE A 204 -6.75 13.07 6.06
N SER A 205 -8.05 12.79 6.19
CA SER A 205 -8.85 12.13 5.15
C SER A 205 -8.84 12.93 3.83
N LYS A 206 -9.02 14.26 3.89
CA LYS A 206 -8.99 15.13 2.70
C LYS A 206 -7.60 15.22 2.09
N TRP A 207 -6.56 15.29 2.91
CA TRP A 207 -5.18 15.26 2.47
C TRP A 207 -4.83 13.94 1.76
N LEU A 208 -5.17 12.79 2.34
CA LEU A 208 -4.94 11.47 1.74
C LEU A 208 -5.77 11.23 0.47
N SER A 209 -6.86 11.97 0.31
CA SER A 209 -7.66 11.99 -0.92
C SER A 209 -7.09 12.94 -1.99
N ARG A 210 -5.96 13.60 -1.72
CA ARG A 210 -5.29 14.56 -2.62
C ARG A 210 -6.22 15.68 -3.08
N THR A 211 -7.03 16.20 -2.15
CA THR A 211 -7.95 17.32 -2.42
C THR A 211 -7.17 18.63 -2.45
N ASP A 212 -7.62 19.63 -3.22
CA ASP A 212 -6.99 20.95 -3.32
C ASP A 212 -5.55 20.90 -3.88
N ASP A 213 -4.61 21.59 -3.25
CA ASP A 213 -3.25 21.83 -3.75
C ASP A 213 -2.22 20.87 -3.12
N VAL A 214 -2.70 19.72 -2.63
CA VAL A 214 -1.87 18.69 -1.95
C VAL A 214 -0.76 18.18 -2.87
N ASP A 215 -1.03 18.06 -4.16
CA ASP A 215 -0.06 17.59 -5.16
C ASP A 215 1.04 18.61 -5.42
N ASP A 216 0.68 19.90 -5.44
CA ASP A 216 1.62 21.01 -5.57
C ASP A 216 2.49 21.14 -4.32
N ASN A 217 2.01 20.64 -3.18
CA ASN A 217 2.70 20.66 -1.89
C ASN A 217 3.46 19.35 -1.59
N GLY A 218 3.86 18.61 -2.64
CA GLY A 218 4.67 17.40 -2.54
C GLY A 218 3.88 16.09 -2.41
N GLY A 219 2.54 16.16 -2.41
CA GLY A 219 1.65 15.01 -2.40
C GLY A 219 1.47 14.34 -1.04
N ALA A 220 0.52 13.41 -0.98
CA ALA A 220 0.25 12.62 0.22
C ALA A 220 1.34 11.56 0.42
N ASN A 221 2.37 11.88 1.20
CA ASN A 221 3.43 10.94 1.61
C ASN A 221 3.95 11.29 3.01
N TRP A 222 4.67 10.36 3.64
CA TRP A 222 5.16 10.56 5.01
C TRP A 222 6.18 11.70 5.14
N SER A 223 6.97 11.99 4.09
CA SER A 223 7.94 13.10 4.15
C SER A 223 7.21 14.44 4.22
N THR A 224 6.18 14.63 3.38
CA THR A 224 5.32 15.82 3.43
C THR A 224 4.64 15.96 4.79
N LEU A 225 4.13 14.86 5.35
CA LEU A 225 3.52 14.86 6.67
C LEU A 225 4.50 15.26 7.78
N CYS A 226 5.68 14.64 7.84
CA CYS A 226 6.68 14.97 8.85
C CYS A 226 7.16 16.42 8.74
N ASN A 227 7.34 16.93 7.53
CA ASN A 227 7.72 18.33 7.32
C ASN A 227 6.61 19.29 7.77
N ALA A 228 5.34 18.98 7.50
CA ALA A 228 4.21 19.78 7.96
C ALA A 228 4.07 19.75 9.50
N ILE A 229 4.28 18.58 10.11
CA ILE A 229 4.25 18.43 11.58
C ILE A 229 5.42 19.15 12.22
N GLU A 230 6.62 19.10 11.64
CA GLU A 230 7.82 19.77 12.19
C GLU A 230 7.62 21.27 12.37
N ARG A 231 6.84 21.90 11.49
CA ARG A 231 6.49 23.33 11.56
C ARG A 231 5.54 23.66 12.72
N ILE A 232 4.95 22.65 13.36
CA ILE A 232 3.96 22.76 14.43
C ILE A 232 4.48 22.16 15.75
N SER A 233 5.15 21.02 15.67
CA SER A 233 5.71 20.23 16.76
C SER A 233 6.91 19.42 16.28
N GLU A 234 8.11 19.82 16.72
CA GLU A 234 9.37 19.14 16.43
C GLU A 234 9.37 17.71 17.01
N THR A 235 8.87 17.53 18.24
CA THR A 235 8.82 16.23 18.92
C THR A 235 7.98 15.21 18.17
N GLY A 236 6.80 15.60 17.69
CA GLY A 236 5.91 14.70 16.94
C GLY A 236 6.47 14.32 15.57
N ALA A 237 7.15 15.26 14.90
CA ALA A 237 7.81 14.99 13.63
C ALA A 237 8.97 14.01 13.79
N HIS A 238 9.81 14.19 14.82
CA HIS A 238 10.92 13.28 15.12
C HIS A 238 10.44 11.85 15.39
N PHE A 239 9.36 11.68 16.16
CA PHE A 239 8.79 10.36 16.43
C PHE A 239 8.36 9.64 15.15
N ILE A 240 7.62 10.32 14.28
CA ILE A 240 7.12 9.72 13.03
C ILE A 240 8.27 9.45 12.06
N ARG A 241 9.28 10.34 12.00
CA ARG A 241 10.48 10.13 11.20
C ARG A 241 11.28 8.91 11.66
N ASP A 242 11.43 8.72 12.97
CA ASP A 242 12.10 7.55 13.54
C ASP A 242 11.32 6.26 13.20
N ARG A 243 10.00 6.28 13.40
CA ARG A 243 9.12 5.15 13.10
C ARG A 243 9.14 4.71 11.63
N HIS A 244 9.22 5.67 10.72
CA HIS A 244 9.20 5.41 9.27
C HIS A 244 10.57 5.49 8.59
N ASN A 245 11.65 5.62 9.38
CA ASN A 245 13.02 5.77 8.90
C ASN A 245 13.16 6.86 7.82
N ILE A 246 12.55 8.02 8.06
CA ILE A 246 12.54 9.17 7.14
C ILE A 246 13.69 10.08 7.52
N MET A 247 14.69 10.16 6.63
CA MET A 247 15.85 11.03 6.82
C MET A 247 15.38 12.50 6.85
N THR A 248 15.77 13.25 7.89
CA THR A 248 15.52 14.70 7.94
C THR A 248 16.18 15.34 6.72
N SER A 249 15.41 16.07 5.90
CA SER A 249 16.04 17.01 5.00
C SER A 249 16.69 18.07 5.89
N GLN A 250 18.00 18.26 5.75
CA GLN A 250 18.72 19.31 6.46
C GLN A 250 17.97 20.64 6.34
N PRO A 251 18.01 21.51 7.38
CA PRO A 251 17.38 22.81 7.29
C PRO A 251 18.03 23.58 6.13
N VAL A 252 17.19 24.00 5.18
CA VAL A 252 17.49 25.18 4.36
C VAL A 252 17.40 26.37 5.31
N GLU A 253 18.52 26.69 5.93
CA GLU A 253 18.82 28.00 6.51
C GLU A 253 20.16 28.42 5.90
N GLN A 254 20.37 29.57 5.26
CA GLN A 254 19.54 30.69 4.86
C GLN A 254 20.27 31.25 3.63
N ILE A 255 19.57 31.52 2.53
CA ILE A 255 20.06 32.49 1.54
C ILE A 255 19.95 33.86 2.18
N ASN A 256 20.94 34.21 2.99
CA ASN A 256 21.09 35.57 3.48
C ASN A 256 21.82 36.39 2.41
N TYR A 257 21.05 37.07 1.57
CA TYR A 257 21.54 38.25 0.87
C TYR A 257 21.62 39.38 1.89
N GLN A 258 22.81 39.64 2.40
CA GLN A 258 23.17 40.94 2.95
C GLN A 258 24.68 41.16 2.75
N ASP A 259 24.97 41.84 1.63
CA ASP A 259 25.89 42.97 1.52
C ASP A 259 26.54 43.35 2.85
N HIS A 260 27.87 43.30 2.92
CA HIS A 260 28.73 44.29 3.57
C HIS A 260 30.14 44.21 2.95
N SER A 261 30.55 45.33 2.33
CA SER A 261 31.93 45.78 2.08
C SER A 261 32.89 45.34 3.21
N GLU A 262 34.17 45.02 3.04
CA GLU A 262 35.27 45.59 2.24
C GLU A 262 36.57 44.78 2.58
N PRO A 263 37.80 45.23 2.24
CA PRO A 263 38.61 44.86 1.08
C PRO A 263 39.69 43.78 1.34
N SER A 264 40.26 43.27 0.25
CA SER A 264 41.44 42.40 0.23
C SER A 264 42.74 43.14 0.59
N PRO A 265 43.68 42.54 1.36
CA PRO A 265 45.08 42.94 1.31
C PRO A 265 45.75 42.22 0.14
N ILE A 266 46.10 43.01 -0.87
CA ILE A 266 47.05 42.63 -1.91
C ILE A 266 48.44 42.73 -1.27
N THR A 267 49.20 41.65 -1.23
CA THR A 267 50.66 41.76 -1.09
C THR A 267 51.30 40.77 -2.05
N GLY A 268 51.53 41.27 -3.26
CA GLY A 268 52.59 40.80 -4.14
C GLY A 268 53.85 41.62 -3.84
N THR A 269 54.93 40.87 -3.59
CA THR A 269 56.26 41.04 -4.19
C THR A 269 56.88 42.44 -4.30
N MET A 270 58.01 42.61 -3.60
CA MET A 270 59.26 43.05 -4.24
C MET A 270 60.29 41.93 -4.12
#